data_AF-A0A524ILX8-F1
#
_entry.id   AF-A0A524ILX8-F1
#
_cell.length_a   1.000
_cell.length_b   1.000
_cell.length_c   1.000
_cell.angle_alpha   90.00
_cell.angle_beta   90.00
_cell.angle_gamma   90.00
#
_symmetry.space_group_name_H-M   'P 1'
#
loop_
_entity.id
_entity.type
_entity.pdbx_description
1 polymer ?
#
loop_
_entity_poly.entity_id
_entity_poly.type
_entity_poly.pdbx_seq_one_letter_code
_entity_poly.pdbx_strand_id
1 'polypeptide(L)' 'MSKTLMIFGGTGFVGGILTLKAFTNWEVIICDMKQADGFGEAGCVQYDITDADAVRTAIKTYKPTAAVNTAAISDIDFA' A
#
# COMPACT_ATOMS: atom_id res chain seq x y z
N MET A 1 12.94 -17.00 0.57
CA MET A 1 11.67 -16.50 1.14
C MET A 1 11.29 -15.26 0.36
N SER A 2 10.09 -15.21 -0.21
CA SER A 2 9.53 -13.96 -0.76
C SER A 2 9.44 -12.95 0.39
N LYS A 3 9.94 -11.72 0.20
CA LYS A 3 9.75 -10.64 1.17
C LYS A 3 8.52 -9.86 0.71
N THR A 4 7.48 -9.85 1.53
CA THR A 4 6.24 -9.13 1.24
C THR A 4 6.30 -7.72 1.81
N LEU A 5 6.03 -6.71 0.98
CA LEU A 5 5.97 -5.30 1.33
C LEU A 5 4.53 -4.80 1.22
N MET A 6 3.99 -4.26 2.31
CA MET A 6 2.68 -3.59 2.29
C MET A 6 2.87 -2.08 2.19
N ILE A 7 2.22 -1.43 1.22
CA ILE A 7 2.33 0.02 0.99
C ILE A 7 0.95 0.66 1.10
N PHE A 8 0.75 1.47 2.15
CA PHE A 8 -0.45 2.30 2.26
C PHE A 8 -0.26 3.61 1.48
N GLY A 9 -1.27 3.98 0.69
CA GLY A 9 -1.19 5.12 -0.25
C GLY A 9 -0.34 4.79 -1.48
N GLY A 10 -0.25 3.50 -1.83
CA GLY A 10 0.63 3.01 -2.88
C GLY A 10 0.26 3.44 -4.30
N THR A 11 -0.90 4.08 -4.50
CA THR A 11 -1.30 4.70 -5.79
C THR A 11 -0.98 6.19 -5.87
N GLY A 12 -0.56 6.81 -4.76
CA GLY A 12 -0.15 8.21 -4.71
C GLY A 12 1.20 8.47 -5.38
N PHE A 13 1.66 9.72 -5.39
CA PHE A 13 2.91 10.09 -6.07
C PHE A 13 4.15 9.35 -5.51
N VAL A 14 4.40 9.48 -4.20
CA VAL A 14 5.54 8.80 -3.56
C VAL A 14 5.30 7.29 -3.47
N GLY A 15 4.09 6.89 -3.06
CA GLY A 15 3.70 5.48 -2.93
C GLY A 15 3.82 4.71 -4.25
N GLY A 16 3.37 5.28 -5.37
CA GLY A 16 3.45 4.65 -6.69
C GLY A 16 4.87 4.43 -7.17
N ILE A 17 5.77 5.41 -6.97
CA ILE A 17 7.19 5.25 -7.30
C ILE A 17 7.83 4.16 -6.43
N LEU A 18 7.49 4.11 -5.13
CA LEU A 18 7.96 3.06 -4.23
C LEU A 18 7.46 1.67 -4.67
N THR A 19 6.17 1.55 -4.99
CA THR A 19 5.55 0.34 -5.51
C THR A 19 6.28 -0.17 -6.74
N LEU A 20 6.49 0.68 -7.76
CA LEU A 20 7.19 0.33 -8.98
C LEU A 20 8.63 -0.15 -8.73
N LYS A 21 9.36 0.53 -7.84
CA LYS A 21 10.73 0.13 -7.48
C LYS A 21 10.74 -1.18 -6.69
N ALA A 22 9.76 -1.40 -5.81
CA ALA A 22 9.71 -2.56 -4.94
C ALA A 22 9.47 -3.86 -5.69
N PHE A 23 8.71 -3.86 -6.79
CA PHE A 23 8.46 -5.07 -7.61
C PHE A 23 9.73 -5.78 -8.09
N THR A 24 10.86 -5.08 -8.15
CA THR A 24 12.13 -5.69 -8.54
C THR A 24 12.61 -6.78 -7.58
N ASN A 25 12.20 -6.72 -6.30
CA ASN A 25 12.76 -7.57 -5.24
C ASN A 25 11.73 -7.99 -4.16
N TRP A 26 10.51 -7.47 -4.22
CA TRP A 26 9.47 -7.68 -3.22
C TRP A 26 8.17 -8.10 -3.90
N GLU A 27 7.42 -8.93 -3.18
CA GLU A 27 6.00 -9.11 -3.43
C GLU A 27 5.27 -7.92 -2.79
N VAL A 28 4.58 -7.12 -3.59
CA VAL A 28 4.00 -5.85 -3.12
C VAL A 28 2.49 -5.97 -2.99
N ILE A 29 1.98 -5.56 -1.84
CA ILE A 29 0.55 -5.39 -1.57
C ILE A 29 0.27 -3.90 -1.51
N ILE A 30 -0.52 -3.41 -2.45
CA ILE A 30 -0.92 -2.01 -2.52
C ILE A 30 -2.20 -1.87 -1.71
N CYS A 31 -2.17 -1.01 -0.69
CA CYS A 31 -3.34 -0.65 0.12
C CYS A 31 -3.70 0.80 -0.16
N ASP A 32 -4.84 1.04 -0.80
CA ASP A 32 -5.26 2.39 -1.17
C ASP A 32 -6.79 2.48 -1.29
N MET A 33 -7.36 3.67 -1.06
CA MET A 33 -8.81 3.87 -1.18
C MET A 33 -9.27 3.81 -2.63
N LYS A 34 -8.37 4.15 -3.56
CA LYS A 34 -8.61 4.08 -5.01
C LYS A 34 -8.05 2.78 -5.55
N GLN A 35 -8.80 2.17 -6.47
CA GLN A 35 -8.27 1.03 -7.21
C GLN A 35 -7.11 1.49 -8.10
N ALA A 36 -6.05 0.70 -8.14
CA ALA A 36 -4.86 1.00 -8.92
C ALA A 36 -4.93 0.31 -10.28
N ASP A 37 -5.29 1.05 -11.33
CA ASP A 37 -5.15 0.56 -12.70
C ASP A 37 -3.66 0.60 -13.11
N GLY A 38 -3.16 -0.47 -13.73
CA GLY A 38 -1.82 -0.49 -14.33
C GLY A 38 -0.67 -1.03 -13.46
N PHE A 39 -0.94 -1.61 -12.28
CA PHE A 39 0.09 -2.20 -11.41
C PHE A 39 0.35 -3.71 -11.66
N GLY A 40 -0.17 -4.29 -12.74
CA GLY A 40 0.16 -5.66 -13.17
C GLY A 40 -0.30 -6.74 -12.18
N GLU A 41 0.56 -7.73 -11.91
CA GLU A 41 0.30 -8.86 -10.99
C GLU A 41 0.17 -8.44 -9.51
N ALA A 42 0.40 -7.17 -9.19
CA ALA A 42 0.26 -6.64 -7.85
C ALA A 42 -1.21 -6.58 -7.42
N GLY A 43 -1.55 -7.29 -6.34
CA GLY A 43 -2.84 -7.13 -5.71
C GLY A 43 -2.98 -5.71 -5.15
N CYS A 44 -3.86 -4.90 -5.78
CA CYS A 44 -4.38 -3.69 -5.14
C CYS A 44 -5.59 -4.09 -4.29
N VAL A 45 -5.45 -3.96 -2.98
CA VAL A 45 -6.54 -4.17 -2.04
C VAL A 45 -7.10 -2.80 -1.70
N GLN A 46 -8.38 -2.58 -2.01
CA GLN A 46 -9.04 -1.34 -1.66
C GLN A 46 -9.10 -1.22 -0.14
N TYR A 47 -8.49 -0.18 0.41
CA TYR A 47 -8.28 -0.02 1.84
C TYR A 47 -8.35 1.44 2.25
N ASP A 48 -9.11 1.71 3.30
CA ASP A 48 -9.00 2.95 4.06
C ASP A 48 -8.08 2.70 5.27
N ILE A 49 -7.02 3.49 5.40
CA ILE A 49 -6.07 3.37 6.51
C ILE A 49 -6.69 3.81 7.85
N THR A 50 -7.78 4.58 7.81
CA THR A 50 -8.49 5.03 9.02
C THR A 50 -9.34 3.92 9.65
N ASP A 51 -9.65 2.84 8.92
CA ASP A 51 -10.31 1.65 9.45
C ASP A 51 -9.29 0.74 10.16
N ALA A 52 -9.17 0.91 11.48
CA ALA A 52 -8.21 0.19 12.29
C ALA A 52 -8.42 -1.34 12.30
N ASP A 53 -9.66 -1.81 12.22
CA ASP A 53 -9.98 -3.24 12.24
C ASP A 53 -9.67 -3.90 10.91
N ALA A 54 -9.96 -3.20 9.82
CA ALA A 54 -9.49 -3.60 8.51
C ALA A 54 -7.96 -3.67 8.52
N VAL A 55 -7.24 -2.63 8.95
CA VAL A 55 -5.76 -2.62 8.93
C VAL A 55 -5.18 -3.79 9.72
N ARG A 56 -5.75 -4.05 10.91
CA ARG A 56 -5.36 -5.19 11.75
C ARG A 56 -5.59 -6.52 11.05
N THR A 57 -6.70 -6.66 10.32
CA THR A 57 -7.02 -7.86 9.55
C THR A 57 -6.05 -8.05 8.39
N ALA A 58 -5.75 -7.02 7.62
CA ALA A 58 -4.77 -7.08 6.52
C ALA A 58 -3.39 -7.51 7.00
N ILE A 59 -2.87 -6.90 8.07
CA ILE A 59 -1.55 -7.25 8.62
C ILE A 59 -1.52 -8.73 9.04
N LYS A 60 -2.59 -9.25 9.66
CA LYS A 60 -2.69 -10.66 10.06
C LYS A 60 -2.80 -11.62 8.87
N THR A 61 -3.55 -11.24 7.84
CA THR A 61 -3.78 -12.05 6.64
C THR A 61 -2.53 -12.15 5.80
N TYR A 62 -1.93 -11.00 5.47
CA TYR A 62 -0.82 -10.93 4.52
C TYR A 62 0.56 -11.07 5.15
N LYS A 63 0.66 -10.89 6.48
CA LYS A 63 1.90 -11.05 7.26
C LYS A 63 3.11 -10.37 6.60
N PRO A 64 3.01 -9.06 6.27
CA PRO A 64 4.08 -8.38 5.55
C PRO A 64 5.38 -8.40 6.36
N THR A 65 6.51 -8.51 5.67
CA THR A 65 7.84 -8.40 6.30
C THR A 65 8.14 -6.95 6.69
N ALA A 66 7.61 -6.00 5.91
CA ALA A 66 7.70 -4.58 6.18
C ALA A 66 6.44 -3.87 5.70
N ALA A 67 6.12 -2.74 6.33
CA ALA A 67 5.06 -1.84 5.91
C ALA A 67 5.59 -0.42 5.73
N VAL A 68 5.13 0.26 4.68
CA VAL A 68 5.42 1.67 4.42
C VAL A 68 4.10 2.42 4.37
N ASN A 69 3.97 3.46 5.20
CA ASN A 69 2.81 4.32 5.17
C ASN A 69 3.14 5.63 4.45
N THR A 70 2.51 5.83 3.29
CA THR A 70 2.50 7.10 2.55
C THR A 70 1.10 7.65 2.36
N ALA A 71 0.08 7.02 2.96
CA ALA A 71 -1.29 7.48 2.90
C ALA A 71 -1.44 8.74 3.79
N ALA A 72 -1.66 9.87 3.13
CA ALA A 72 -1.96 11.14 3.77
C ALA A 72 -2.72 12.01 2.78
N ILE A 73 -3.49 12.96 3.32
CA ILE A 73 -3.88 14.12 2.54
C ILE A 73 -2.64 15.00 2.45
N SER A 74 -2.14 15.17 1.23
CA SER A 74 -0.85 15.83 0.98
C SER A 74 -0.95 17.35 0.90
N ASP A 75 -2.17 17.88 0.86
CA ASP A 75 -2.42 19.30 1.03
C ASP A 75 -2.19 19.69 2.49
N ILE A 76 -1.17 20.52 2.72
CA ILE A 76 -0.78 20.95 4.06
C ILE A 76 -1.77 21.95 4.67
N ASP A 77 -2.58 22.59 3.84
CA ASP A 77 -3.60 23.55 4.25
C ASP A 77 -4.97 22.86 4.42
N PHE A 78 -5.01 21.53 4.38
CA PHE A 78 -6.22 20.75 4.57
C PHE A 78 -6.79 20.95 5.99
N ALA A 79 -8.03 21.43 6.06
CA ALA A 79 -8.76 21.79 7.29
C ALA A 79 -9.93 20.84 7.56
#